data_AF-A0A167UQU4-F1
#
_entry.id   AF-A0A167UQU4-F1
#
_cell.length_a   1.000
_cell.length_b   1.000
_cell.length_c   1.000
_cell.angle_alpha   90.00
_cell.angle_beta   90.00
_cell.angle_gamma   90.00
#
_symmetry.space_group_name_H-M   'P 1'
#
loop_
_entity.id
_entity.type
_entity.pdbx_description
1 polymer ?
#
loop_
_entity_poly.entity_id
_entity_poly.type
_entity_poly.pdbx_seq_one_letter_code
_entity_poly.pdbx_strand_id
1 'polypeptide(L)'
;MVVHELISTEAIFTEELKKGYHVLLQKYKKVDVKVSDIGFIQEMKDGSEEVVEVVFDPGNEYSLVRLGSYTFENGAPSLAKVQQTLLKHHRDIFEGAVSA
;
A
#
# COMPACT_ATOMS: atom_id res chain seq x y z
N MET A 1 -4.82 -17.65 -5.05
CA MET A 1 -4.20 -16.77 -6.06
C MET A 1 -5.02 -15.48 -6.09
N VAL A 2 -4.53 -14.40 -5.49
CA VAL A 2 -5.24 -13.11 -5.48
C VAL A 2 -4.71 -12.29 -6.65
N VAL A 3 -5.52 -12.16 -7.70
CA VAL A 3 -5.22 -11.27 -8.83
C VAL A 3 -5.26 -9.84 -8.31
N HIS A 4 -4.11 -9.17 -8.29
CA HIS A 4 -4.03 -7.74 -7.99
C HIS A 4 -4.33 -7.02 -9.30
N GLU A 5 -5.50 -6.42 -9.42
CA GLU A 5 -5.63 -5.27 -10.31
C GLU A 5 -4.72 -4.18 -9.72
N LEU A 6 -3.46 -4.16 -10.16
CA LEU A 6 -2.57 -3.03 -10.01
C LEU A 6 -3.17 -1.89 -10.83
N ILE A 7 -4.13 -1.16 -10.24
CA ILE A 7 -4.44 0.16 -10.72
C ILE A 7 -3.17 0.95 -10.43
N SER A 8 -2.33 1.12 -11.45
CA SER A 8 -1.10 1.91 -11.38
C SER A 8 -1.50 3.31 -10.95
N THR A 9 -1.35 3.61 -9.66
CA THR A 9 -1.67 4.92 -9.08
C THR A 9 -0.59 5.95 -9.38
N GLU A 10 0.03 5.87 -10.56
CA GLU A 10 0.94 6.88 -11.11
C GLU A 10 0.32 8.28 -11.12
N ALA A 11 -1.01 8.38 -11.04
CA ALA A 11 -1.75 9.65 -11.04
C ALA A 11 -2.13 10.20 -9.66
N ILE A 12 -1.83 9.52 -8.53
CA ILE A 12 -2.22 10.04 -7.19
C ILE A 12 -1.17 11.00 -6.61
N PHE A 13 0.10 10.86 -7.02
CA PHE A 13 1.20 11.70 -6.55
C PHE A 13 1.85 12.43 -7.73
N THR A 14 1.26 13.54 -8.14
CA THR A 14 1.82 14.45 -9.16
C THR A 14 2.99 15.30 -8.66
N GLU A 15 3.46 15.10 -7.42
CA GLU A 15 4.59 15.82 -6.84
C GLU A 15 5.76 14.87 -6.52
N GLU A 16 6.78 14.95 -7.38
CA GLU A 16 8.21 14.64 -7.25
C GLU A 16 8.63 13.66 -6.12
N LEU A 17 8.21 12.39 -6.26
CA LEU A 17 8.94 11.28 -5.64
C LEU A 17 10.29 11.15 -6.36
N LYS A 18 11.36 10.87 -5.59
CA LYS A 18 12.67 10.56 -6.17
C LYS A 18 12.55 9.37 -7.11
N LYS A 19 13.34 9.39 -8.18
CA LYS A 19 13.43 8.28 -9.13
C LYS A 19 13.60 6.92 -8.42
N GLY A 20 12.77 5.96 -8.80
CA GLY A 20 12.76 4.60 -8.25
C GLY A 20 11.87 4.43 -7.01
N TYR A 21 11.34 5.49 -6.40
CA TYR A 21 10.38 5.36 -5.31
C TYR A 21 8.95 5.40 -5.84
N HIS A 22 8.11 4.50 -5.35
CA HIS A 22 6.71 4.41 -5.75
C HIS A 22 5.81 4.27 -4.52
N VAL A 23 4.61 4.84 -4.63
CA VAL A 23 3.53 4.68 -3.65
C VAL A 23 2.37 3.97 -4.32
N LEU A 24 1.99 2.81 -3.81
CA LEU A 24 0.95 1.94 -4.35
C LEU A 24 -0.26 1.96 -3.43
N LEU A 25 -1.45 2.20 -3.96
CA LEU A 25 -2.70 1.96 -3.26
C LEU A 25 -3.26 0.59 -3.67
N GLN A 26 -3.39 -0.31 -2.72
CA GLN A 26 -3.87 -1.67 -2.94
C GLN A 26 -5.15 -1.91 -2.15
N LYS A 27 -6.11 -2.59 -2.79
CA LYS A 27 -7.36 -2.98 -2.16
C LYS A 27 -7.42 -4.49 -1.99
N TYR A 28 -7.37 -4.92 -0.75
CA TYR A 28 -7.46 -6.32 -0.35
C TYR A 28 -8.89 -6.67 0.04
N LYS A 29 -9.40 -7.80 -0.45
CA LYS A 29 -10.63 -8.38 0.09
C LYS A 29 -10.25 -9.12 1.37
N LYS A 30 -10.88 -8.76 2.48
CA LYS A 30 -10.77 -9.55 3.71
C LYS A 30 -11.73 -10.75 3.55
N VAL A 31 -11.24 -11.92 3.95
CA VAL A 31 -12.02 -13.15 3.96
C VAL A 31 -11.84 -13.70 5.36
N ASP A 32 -12.91 -13.62 6.14
CA ASP A 32 -12.93 -14.30 7.42
C ASP A 32 -13.15 -15.78 7.16
N VAL A 33 -12.34 -16.60 7.81
CA VAL A 33 -12.45 -18.05 7.68
C VAL A 33 -12.82 -18.62 9.03
N LYS A 34 -13.96 -19.30 9.09
CA LYS A 34 -14.26 -20.17 10.22
C LYS A 34 -13.77 -21.58 9.89
N VAL A 35 -12.95 -22.12 10.78
CA VAL A 35 -12.65 -23.54 10.79
C VAL A 35 -13.69 -24.20 11.69
N SER A 36 -14.53 -25.05 11.10
CA SER A 36 -15.49 -25.85 11.87
C SER A 36 -14.79 -26.99 12.63
N ASP A 37 -15.42 -27.48 13.69
CA ASP A 37 -14.89 -28.58 14.53
C ASP A 37 -14.66 -29.91 13.78
N ILE A 38 -15.24 -30.03 12.58
CA ILE A 38 -15.09 -31.16 11.65
C ILE A 38 -14.08 -30.90 10.53
N GLY A 39 -13.28 -29.83 10.62
CA GLY A 39 -12.17 -29.56 9.71
C GLY A 39 -12.55 -28.89 8.38
N PHE A 40 -13.80 -28.45 8.22
CA PHE A 40 -14.20 -27.68 7.04
C PHE A 40 -13.89 -26.19 7.23
N ILE A 41 -13.23 -25.61 6.23
CA ILE A 41 -13.01 -24.18 6.04
C ILE A 41 -14.28 -23.58 5.44
N GLN A 42 -14.96 -22.70 6.16
CA GLN A 42 -16.09 -21.93 5.65
C GLN A 42 -15.68 -20.46 5.51
N GLU A 43 -15.74 -19.96 4.27
CA GLU A 43 -15.51 -18.54 3.96
C GLU A 43 -16.72 -17.71 4.40
N MET A 44 -16.46 -16.76 5.29
CA MET A 44 -17.37 -15.70 5.67
C MET A 44 -16.89 -14.44 4.93
N LYS A 45 -17.75 -13.86 4.09
CA LYS A 45 -17.40 -12.60 3.42
C LYS A 45 -17.37 -11.49 4.47
N ASP A 46 -16.19 -10.92 4.70
CA ASP A 46 -16.07 -9.75 5.56
C ASP A 46 -15.17 -8.69 4.92
N GLY A 47 -15.78 -7.59 4.47
CA GLY A 47 -15.10 -6.33 4.17
C GLY A 47 -14.05 -6.29 3.04
N SER A 48 -13.51 -5.09 2.87
CA SER A 48 -12.31 -4.82 2.07
C SER A 48 -11.41 -3.87 2.86
N GLU A 49 -10.10 -4.07 2.78
CA GLU A 49 -9.10 -3.20 3.38
C GLU A 49 -8.29 -2.53 2.29
N GLU A 50 -8.05 -1.24 2.45
CA GLU A 50 -7.15 -0.48 1.58
C GLU A 50 -5.83 -0.26 2.30
N VAL A 51 -4.75 -0.54 1.59
CA VAL A 51 -3.37 -0.53 2.07
C VAL A 51 -2.57 0.39 1.16
N VAL A 52 -1.80 1.29 1.76
CA VAL A 52 -0.80 2.08 1.04
C VAL A 52 0.56 1.46 1.25
N GLU A 53 1.27 1.15 0.17
CA GLU A 53 2.62 0.60 0.20
C GLU A 53 3.62 1.58 -0.40
N VAL A 54 4.77 1.71 0.26
CA VAL A 54 5.92 2.44 -0.26
C VAL A 54 6.94 1.41 -0.70
N VAL A 55 7.37 1.51 -1.96
CA VAL A 55 8.32 0.57 -2.55
C VAL A 55 9.44 1.30 -3.28
N PHE A 56 10.59 0.67 -3.36
CA PHE A 56 11.73 1.11 -4.16
C PHE A 56 12.01 0.10 -5.27
N ASP A 57 12.04 0.60 -6.50
CA ASP A 57 12.47 -0.10 -7.70
C ASP A 57 13.96 0.20 -7.97
N PRO A 58 14.86 -0.77 -7.72
CA PRO A 58 16.28 -0.62 -8.01
C PRO A 58 16.61 -0.62 -9.52
N GLY A 59 15.63 -0.82 -10.42
CA GLY A 59 15.80 -0.79 -11.87
C GLY A 59 16.58 -1.98 -12.43
N ASN A 60 16.59 -3.10 -11.71
CA ASN A 60 17.25 -4.34 -12.10
C ASN A 60 16.24 -5.51 -12.06
N GLU A 61 16.70 -6.73 -12.34
CA GLU A 61 15.84 -7.93 -12.37
C GLU A 61 15.27 -8.36 -11.00
N TYR A 62 15.63 -7.67 -9.92
CA TYR A 62 15.12 -7.96 -8.59
C TYR A 62 13.72 -7.36 -8.38
N SER A 63 12.93 -8.03 -7.55
CA SER A 63 11.58 -7.58 -7.19
C SER A 63 11.61 -6.25 -6.42
N LEU A 64 10.52 -5.48 -6.53
CA LEU A 64 10.31 -4.24 -5.79
C LEU A 64 10.60 -4.42 -4.29
N VAL A 65 11.38 -3.51 -3.72
CA VAL A 65 11.73 -3.52 -2.30
C VAL A 65 10.66 -2.77 -1.51
N ARG A 66 9.89 -3.46 -0.67
CA ARG A 66 8.91 -2.81 0.20
C ARG A 66 9.60 -2.07 1.34
N LEU A 67 9.36 -0.77 1.44
CA LEU A 67 9.88 0.12 2.47
C LEU A 67 8.88 0.35 3.62
N GLY A 68 7.58 0.31 3.33
CA GLY A 68 6.53 0.53 4.31
C GLY A 68 5.16 0.09 3.82
N SER A 69 4.25 -0.20 4.75
CA SER A 69 2.86 -0.54 4.48
C SER A 69 1.96 0.06 5.56
N TYR A 70 0.87 0.70 5.13
CA TYR A 70 0.00 1.50 5.99
C TYR A 70 -1.46 1.13 5.76
N THR A 71 -2.12 0.70 6.83
CA THR A 71 -3.58 0.52 6.90
C THR A 71 -4.22 1.71 7.62
N PHE A 72 -5.48 1.98 7.31
CA PHE A 72 -6.22 3.08 7.90
C PHE A 72 -7.50 2.56 8.54
N GLU A 73 -7.64 2.77 9.85
CA GLU A 73 -8.70 2.16 10.68
C GLU A 73 -10.14 2.57 10.28
N ASN A 74 -10.32 3.71 9.61
CA ASN A 74 -11.64 4.29 9.31
C ASN A 74 -11.97 4.31 7.81
N GLY A 75 -11.64 3.25 7.09
CA GLY A 75 -11.94 3.10 5.67
C GLY A 75 -10.90 3.73 4.75
N ALA A 76 -11.32 4.08 3.53
CA ALA A 76 -10.43 4.58 2.49
C ALA A 76 -9.66 5.83 2.95
N PRO A 77 -8.32 5.84 2.93
CA PRO A 77 -7.58 7.00 3.37
C PRO A 77 -7.81 8.18 2.43
N SER A 78 -7.98 9.38 3.00
CA SER A 78 -7.91 10.60 2.19
C SER A 78 -6.47 10.85 1.74
N LEU A 79 -6.32 11.46 0.56
CA LEU A 79 -5.01 11.81 0.01
C LEU A 79 -4.14 12.60 1.02
N ALA A 80 -4.74 13.57 1.70
CA ALA A 80 -4.06 14.37 2.72
C ALA A 80 -3.53 13.52 3.88
N LYS A 81 -4.29 12.50 4.32
CA LYS A 81 -3.85 11.61 5.40
C LYS A 81 -2.69 10.73 4.93
N VAL A 82 -2.75 10.21 3.70
CA VAL A 82 -1.62 9.47 3.12
C VAL A 82 -0.38 10.35 3.03
N GLN A 83 -0.49 11.55 2.46
CA GLN A 83 0.64 12.48 2.35
C GLN A 83 1.27 12.81 3.71
N GLN A 84 0.46 13.10 4.74
CA GLN A 84 0.98 13.34 6.09
C GLN A 84 1.71 12.13 6.68
N THR A 85 1.16 10.93 6.51
CA THR A 85 1.82 9.70 6.95
C THR A 85 3.13 9.49 6.22
N LEU A 86 3.16 9.67 4.90
CA LEU A 86 4.38 9.51 4.10
C LEU A 86 5.43 10.57 4.44
N LEU A 87 5.06 11.83 4.61
CA LEU A 87 6.00 12.89 5.03
C LEU A 87 6.58 12.64 6.42
N LYS A 88 5.80 12.04 7.32
CA LYS A 88 6.26 11.71 8.67
C LYS A 88 7.25 10.55 8.69
N HIS A 89 7.03 9.53 7.86
CA HIS A 89 7.77 8.26 7.94
C HIS A 89 8.81 8.06 6.82
N HIS A 90 8.64 8.74 5.69
CA HIS A 90 9.43 8.59 4.47
C HIS A 90 9.75 9.94 3.86
N ARG A 91 10.07 10.96 4.66
CA ARG A 91 10.40 12.30 4.16
C ARG A 91 11.51 12.26 3.09
N ASP A 92 12.44 11.33 3.24
CA ASP A 92 13.59 11.10 2.39
C ASP A 92 13.26 10.65 0.97
N ILE A 93 12.04 10.20 0.67
CA ILE A 93 11.66 9.75 -0.68
C ILE A 93 11.17 10.90 -1.58
N PHE A 94 10.94 12.09 -1.03
CA PHE A 94 10.47 13.26 -1.77
C PHE A 94 11.67 14.10 -2.29
N GLU A 95 11.63 14.58 -3.53
CA GLU A 95 12.75 15.31 -4.16
C GLU A 95 13.03 16.66 -3.45
N GLY A 96 11.98 17.34 -2.97
CA GLY A 96 12.07 18.61 -2.25
C GLY A 96 12.38 18.51 -0.75
N ALA A 97 12.61 17.31 -0.21
CA ALA A 97 13.00 17.14 1.19
C ALA A 97 14.47 17.54 1.40
N VAL A 98 14.70 18.85 1.48
CA VAL A 98 16.01 19.43 1.81
C VAL A 98 16.44 18.91 3.19
N SER A 99 17.63 18.30 3.23
CA SER A 99 18.37 18.03 4.46
C SER A 99 18.46 19.32 5.27
N ALA A 100 17.77 19.37 6.41
CA ALA A 100 17.95 20.43 7.40
C ALA A 100 19.32 20.26 8.10
#